data_AF-A0A965A873-F1
#
_entry.id   AF-A0A965A873-F1
#
_cell.length_a   1.000
_cell.length_b   1.000
_cell.length_c   1.000
_cell.angle_alpha   90.00
_cell.angle_beta   90.00
_cell.angle_gamma   90.00
#
_symmetry.space_group_name_H-M   'P 1'
#
loop_
_entity.id
_entity.type
_entity.pdbx_description
1 polymer ?
#
loop_
_entity_poly.entity_id
_entity_poly.type
_entity_poly.pdbx_seq_one_letter_code
_entity_poly.pdbx_strand_id
1 'polypeptide(L)'
;MVLLNFSDRQLFETAVVETNIILLKKTQFAKNMHVADVNETLGNVESMAEFLESYGYVVKELSEEGWTIGDEKGNAVKEKIEQVGKKLKDWNVSIDYGIKTALNEAFIISGEIRAELTKEDTKSKKIIKPTLRGRDLKRYSYTFSDQWIIFTHNGVKSKGIPRIDAQKDYPAVYKYLKKFLPAIENRADQGDHWSNLRNCAYIELFEEPKIIWGELSDQAKFTYDEEGHYLNNTMFMLTGESLKYLLSVLNSKVAQWYFEKISTTSGMGTNRWLKYKIEQLPVPLPDKKNEKILTGLVDKVLAAKNEKKDSGSLENKIDALIFHLYQLTEDEMTQVLDTFKDLSIKDRNQIQNEYWNIANNKFKIEA
;
A
#
# COMPACT_ATOMS: atom_id res chain seq x y z
N MET A 1 -19.76 -1.93 -28.76
CA MET A 1 -19.13 -0.74 -28.17
C MET A 1 -17.71 -0.69 -28.67
N VAL A 2 -17.19 0.49 -29.01
CA VAL A 2 -15.79 0.69 -29.41
C VAL A 2 -15.15 1.68 -28.46
N LEU A 3 -13.91 1.41 -28.06
CA LEU A 3 -13.10 2.29 -27.24
C LEU A 3 -11.72 2.46 -27.89
N LEU A 4 -11.33 3.72 -28.10
CA LEU A 4 -9.98 4.09 -28.48
C LEU A 4 -9.34 4.73 -27.27
N ASN A 5 -8.37 4.05 -26.67
CA ASN A 5 -7.61 4.55 -25.53
C ASN A 5 -6.37 5.27 -26.05
N PHE A 6 -6.17 6.54 -25.68
CA PHE A 6 -4.98 7.30 -26.10
C PHE A 6 -3.90 7.36 -25.02
N SER A 7 -4.06 6.62 -23.91
CA SER A 7 -3.03 6.36 -22.89
C SER A 7 -2.19 7.61 -22.53
N ASP A 8 -0.89 7.45 -22.24
CA ASP A 8 0.05 8.52 -21.88
C ASP A 8 0.32 9.56 -22.99
N ARG A 9 -0.50 9.59 -24.05
CA ARG A 9 -0.31 10.50 -25.17
C ARG A 9 -0.86 11.88 -24.82
N GLN A 10 0.01 12.87 -24.81
CA GLN A 10 -0.40 14.26 -24.70
C GLN A 10 -1.11 14.71 -25.98
N LEU A 11 -2.44 14.59 -26.01
CA LEU A 11 -3.26 15.04 -27.14
C LEU A 11 -3.51 16.55 -27.12
N PHE A 12 -3.45 17.17 -25.94
CA PHE A 12 -3.72 18.59 -25.74
C PHE A 12 -2.46 19.27 -25.21
N GLU A 13 -1.95 20.26 -25.95
CA GLU A 13 -0.67 20.95 -25.64
C GLU A 13 -0.63 21.55 -24.23
N THR A 14 -1.78 21.97 -23.70
CA THR A 14 -1.88 22.71 -22.44
C THR A 14 -2.45 21.91 -21.27
N ALA A 15 -2.86 20.66 -21.48
CA ALA A 15 -3.51 19.84 -20.46
C ALA A 15 -2.84 18.47 -20.32
N VAL A 16 -2.46 18.13 -19.09
CA VAL A 16 -2.03 16.78 -18.71
C VAL A 16 -3.28 16.01 -18.29
N VAL A 17 -3.93 15.36 -19.25
CA VAL A 17 -5.17 14.59 -19.06
C VAL A 17 -5.12 13.28 -19.83
N GLU A 18 -5.56 12.20 -19.20
CA GLU A 18 -5.79 10.92 -19.88
C GLU A 18 -7.04 11.03 -20.77
N THR A 19 -6.95 10.61 -22.03
CA THR A 19 -8.02 10.79 -23.02
C THR A 19 -8.42 9.48 -23.68
N ASN A 20 -9.73 9.28 -23.83
CA ASN A 20 -10.32 8.13 -24.52
C ASN A 20 -11.51 8.57 -25.39
N ILE A 21 -11.72 7.90 -26.53
CA ILE A 21 -12.90 8.06 -27.38
C ILE A 21 -13.75 6.80 -27.26
N ILE A 22 -15.01 6.96 -26.86
CA ILE A 22 -15.99 5.87 -26.77
C ILE A 22 -17.05 6.07 -27.85
N LEU A 23 -17.24 5.06 -28.69
CA LEU A 23 -18.34 5.01 -29.65
C LEU A 23 -19.40 4.01 -29.18
N LEU A 24 -20.60 4.53 -28.97
CA LEU A 24 -21.76 3.78 -28.50
C LEU A 24 -22.83 3.69 -29.61
N LYS A 25 -23.48 2.53 -29.70
CA LYS A 25 -24.65 2.31 -30.55
C LYS A 25 -25.82 1.94 -29.65
N LYS A 26 -26.97 2.59 -29.84
CA LYS A 26 -28.21 2.30 -29.09
C LYS A 26 -28.78 0.95 -29.54
N THR A 27 -28.33 -0.12 -28.89
CA THR A 27 -28.75 -1.51 -29.11
C THR A 27 -28.62 -2.29 -27.81
N GLN A 28 -29.18 -3.50 -27.74
CA GLN A 28 -28.89 -4.42 -26.65
C GLN A 28 -27.38 -4.65 -26.56
N PHE A 29 -26.82 -4.45 -25.36
CA PHE A 29 -25.39 -4.56 -25.13
C PHE A 29 -24.98 -6.02 -25.03
N ALA A 30 -24.15 -6.49 -25.96
CA ALA A 30 -23.67 -7.87 -26.01
C ALA A 30 -22.52 -8.16 -25.03
N LYS A 31 -22.32 -7.32 -24.00
CA LYS A 31 -21.23 -7.38 -23.02
C LYS A 31 -19.80 -7.43 -23.61
N ASN A 32 -19.64 -7.07 -24.89
CA ASN A 32 -18.36 -7.07 -25.57
C ASN A 32 -17.97 -5.64 -26.01
N MET A 33 -16.68 -5.34 -25.92
CA MET A 33 -16.10 -4.07 -26.33
C MET A 33 -14.91 -4.31 -27.25
N HIS A 34 -14.89 -3.65 -28.41
CA HIS A 34 -13.70 -3.58 -29.26
C HIS A 34 -12.82 -2.44 -28.74
N VAL A 35 -11.55 -2.73 -28.51
CA VAL A 35 -10.61 -1.77 -27.92
C VAL A 35 -9.36 -1.69 -28.76
N ALA A 36 -8.83 -0.49 -28.95
CA ALA A 36 -7.46 -0.30 -29.42
C ALA A 36 -6.74 0.70 -28.52
N ASP A 37 -5.50 0.38 -28.18
CA ASP A 37 -4.59 1.26 -27.44
C ASP A 37 -3.69 1.98 -28.44
N VAL A 38 -3.85 3.31 -28.51
CA VAL A 38 -3.18 4.16 -29.49
C VAL A 38 -1.88 4.66 -28.87
N ASN A 39 -0.91 3.76 -28.70
CA ASN A 39 0.42 4.08 -28.18
C ASN A 39 1.35 4.68 -29.26
N GLU A 40 2.58 5.06 -28.88
CA GLU A 40 3.51 6.00 -29.55
C GLU A 40 3.77 5.85 -31.06
N THR A 41 3.32 4.77 -31.70
CA THR A 41 3.30 4.64 -33.17
C THR A 41 1.89 4.32 -33.65
N LEU A 42 1.17 5.35 -34.10
CA LEU A 42 0.27 5.14 -35.23
C LEU A 42 1.19 4.60 -36.32
N GLY A 43 1.10 3.31 -36.65
CA GLY A 43 1.81 2.77 -37.80
C GLY A 43 1.44 3.54 -39.08
N ASN A 44 1.82 3.02 -40.24
CA ASN A 44 1.34 3.57 -41.51
C ASN A 44 -0.14 3.22 -41.75
N VAL A 45 -1.03 3.67 -40.87
CA VAL A 45 -2.49 3.54 -41.00
C VAL A 45 -3.08 4.86 -41.46
N GLU A 46 -4.00 4.80 -42.43
CA GLU A 46 -4.63 5.96 -43.04
C GLU A 46 -5.87 6.43 -42.26
N SER A 47 -6.40 5.60 -41.36
CA SER A 47 -7.56 5.94 -40.52
C SER A 47 -7.59 5.22 -39.16
N MET A 48 -8.37 5.76 -38.22
CA MET A 48 -8.60 5.11 -36.91
C MET A 48 -9.41 3.81 -37.03
N ALA A 49 -10.21 3.66 -38.09
CA ALA A 49 -10.94 2.42 -38.35
C ALA A 49 -9.96 1.30 -38.74
N GLU A 50 -9.02 1.60 -39.63
CA GLU A 50 -7.94 0.68 -40.02
C GLU A 50 -7.03 0.34 -38.83
N PHE A 51 -6.75 1.31 -37.96
CA PHE A 51 -6.01 1.07 -36.73
C PHE A 51 -6.74 0.09 -35.80
N LEU A 52 -8.04 0.27 -35.59
CA LEU A 52 -8.85 -0.64 -34.79
C LEU A 52 -8.92 -2.04 -35.38
N GLU A 53 -8.96 -2.18 -36.70
CA GLU A 53 -8.93 -3.49 -37.36
C GLU A 53 -7.56 -4.17 -37.23
N SER A 54 -6.47 -3.41 -37.33
CA SER A 54 -5.10 -3.95 -37.33
C SER A 54 -4.55 -4.24 -35.93
N TYR A 55 -4.90 -3.42 -34.96
CA TYR A 55 -4.31 -3.44 -33.60
C TYR A 55 -5.35 -3.58 -32.50
N GLY A 56 -6.64 -3.61 -32.83
CA GLY A 56 -7.70 -3.77 -31.85
C GLY A 56 -7.87 -5.20 -31.38
N TYR A 57 -8.42 -5.35 -30.18
CA TYR A 57 -8.81 -6.62 -29.59
C TYR A 57 -10.22 -6.52 -28.98
N VAL A 58 -10.83 -7.67 -28.69
CA VAL A 58 -12.17 -7.73 -28.10
C VAL A 58 -12.07 -8.09 -26.63
N VAL A 59 -12.48 -7.16 -25.76
CA VAL A 59 -12.77 -7.45 -24.35
C VAL A 59 -14.16 -8.07 -24.29
N LYS A 60 -14.23 -9.30 -23.79
CA LYS A 60 -15.48 -10.06 -23.66
C LYS A 60 -16.01 -10.00 -22.23
N GLU A 61 -17.32 -10.19 -22.06
CA GLU A 61 -17.99 -10.29 -20.75
C GLU A 61 -17.63 -9.15 -19.78
N LEU A 62 -17.79 -7.90 -20.22
CA LEU A 62 -17.50 -6.74 -19.38
C LEU A 62 -18.27 -6.81 -18.06
N SER A 63 -17.52 -6.77 -16.96
CA SER A 63 -18.05 -6.79 -15.60
C SER A 63 -18.77 -5.49 -15.25
N GLU A 64 -19.84 -5.61 -14.46
CA GLU A 64 -20.56 -4.47 -13.87
C GLU A 64 -19.77 -3.80 -12.74
N GLU A 65 -18.79 -4.48 -12.15
CA GLU A 65 -17.91 -3.93 -11.10
C GLU A 65 -16.81 -3.01 -11.66
N GLY A 66 -16.63 -2.99 -12.99
CA GLY A 66 -15.59 -2.25 -13.69
C GLY A 66 -14.80 -3.14 -14.65
N TRP A 67 -14.07 -2.50 -15.56
CA TRP A 67 -13.28 -3.16 -16.60
C TRP A 67 -11.95 -2.44 -16.79
N THR A 68 -10.92 -3.18 -17.18
CA THR A 68 -9.59 -2.65 -17.46
C THR A 68 -9.30 -2.79 -18.95
N ILE A 69 -8.57 -1.81 -19.49
CA ILE A 69 -8.07 -1.81 -20.86
C ILE A 69 -6.60 -2.21 -20.79
N GLY A 70 -6.23 -3.29 -21.47
CA GLY A 70 -4.87 -3.82 -21.48
C GLY A 70 -4.75 -4.93 -22.52
N ASP A 71 -3.52 -5.27 -22.92
CA ASP A 71 -3.30 -6.35 -23.88
C ASP A 71 -3.87 -7.70 -23.37
N GLU A 72 -4.25 -8.59 -24.29
CA GLU A 72 -4.86 -9.89 -23.99
C GLU A 72 -4.03 -10.71 -22.99
N LYS A 73 -2.70 -10.64 -23.09
CA LYS A 73 -1.79 -11.37 -22.21
C LYS A 73 -1.83 -10.82 -20.77
N GLY A 74 -1.82 -9.49 -20.62
CA GLY A 74 -1.90 -8.83 -19.32
C GLY A 74 -3.24 -9.08 -18.65
N ASN A 75 -4.34 -9.10 -19.40
CA ASN A 75 -5.64 -9.47 -18.85
C ASN A 75 -5.67 -10.93 -18.37
N ALA A 76 -5.07 -11.87 -19.12
CA ALA A 76 -4.97 -13.26 -18.68
C ALA A 76 -4.20 -13.39 -17.35
N VAL A 77 -3.08 -12.67 -17.18
CA VAL A 77 -2.34 -12.62 -15.91
C VAL A 77 -3.21 -12.06 -14.78
N LYS A 78 -3.93 -10.96 -15.04
CA LYS A 78 -4.82 -10.34 -14.06
C LYS A 78 -5.93 -11.30 -13.61
N GLU A 79 -6.62 -11.93 -14.56
CA GLU A 79 -7.69 -12.90 -14.29
C GLU A 79 -7.18 -14.08 -13.46
N LYS A 80 -5.98 -14.58 -13.76
CA LYS A 80 -5.36 -15.66 -13.01
C LYS A 80 -5.01 -15.27 -11.57
N ILE A 81 -4.50 -14.06 -11.36
CA ILE A 81 -4.27 -13.48 -10.02
C ILE A 81 -5.59 -13.42 -9.24
N GLU A 82 -6.68 -12.97 -9.87
CA GLU A 82 -8.02 -12.89 -9.27
C GLU A 82 -8.64 -14.26 -8.98
N GLN A 83 -8.40 -15.26 -9.82
CA GLN A 83 -8.90 -16.62 -9.63
C GLN A 83 -8.19 -17.36 -8.49
N VAL A 84 -6.88 -17.16 -8.35
CA VAL A 84 -6.06 -17.82 -7.32
C VAL A 84 -6.16 -17.10 -5.98
N GLY A 85 -6.23 -15.77 -5.99
CA GLY A 85 -6.20 -14.94 -4.79
C GLY A 85 -7.59 -14.73 -4.17
N LYS A 86 -7.62 -14.70 -2.84
CA LYS A 86 -8.76 -14.18 -2.07
C LYS A 86 -8.55 -12.69 -1.80
N LYS A 87 -9.53 -11.84 -2.11
CA LYS A 87 -9.45 -10.38 -1.87
C LYS A 87 -9.13 -10.10 -0.40
N LEU A 88 -8.22 -9.18 -0.14
CA LEU A 88 -7.70 -8.91 1.21
C LEU A 88 -8.80 -8.49 2.20
N LYS A 89 -9.87 -7.82 1.76
CA LYS A 89 -11.04 -7.49 2.59
C LYS A 89 -11.75 -8.71 3.20
N ASP A 90 -11.59 -9.88 2.58
CA ASP A 90 -12.23 -11.11 3.01
C ASP A 90 -11.30 -11.95 3.92
N TRP A 91 -10.07 -11.48 4.17
CA TRP A 91 -9.15 -12.08 5.14
C TRP A 91 -9.51 -11.68 6.57
N ASN A 92 -9.01 -12.43 7.56
CA ASN A 92 -9.16 -12.10 8.98
C ASN A 92 -8.18 -10.98 9.38
N VAL A 93 -8.35 -9.80 8.78
CA VAL A 93 -7.50 -8.61 8.95
C VAL A 93 -8.34 -7.35 9.09
N SER A 94 -7.78 -6.33 9.75
CA SER A 94 -8.36 -4.99 9.82
C SER A 94 -7.38 -3.98 9.24
N ILE A 95 -7.89 -3.08 8.38
CA ILE A 95 -7.11 -1.96 7.84
C ILE A 95 -7.65 -0.65 8.40
N ASP A 96 -6.77 0.12 9.03
CA ASP A 96 -7.12 1.38 9.70
C ASP A 96 -6.13 2.49 9.33
N TYR A 97 -6.50 3.74 9.56
CA TYR A 97 -5.67 4.91 9.26
C TYR A 97 -5.06 5.52 10.53
N GLY A 98 -3.95 6.24 10.39
CA GLY A 98 -3.29 6.90 11.50
C GLY A 98 -4.06 8.08 12.08
N ILE A 99 -3.49 8.73 13.08
CA ILE A 99 -4.15 9.77 13.86
C ILE A 99 -4.09 11.11 13.13
N LYS A 100 -5.26 11.75 13.04
CA LYS A 100 -5.39 13.13 12.60
C LYS A 100 -5.35 14.07 13.80
N THR A 101 -4.31 14.89 13.88
CA THR A 101 -4.09 15.84 14.99
C THR A 101 -4.83 17.16 14.76
N ALA A 102 -4.99 17.56 13.50
CA ALA A 102 -5.43 18.89 13.06
C ALA A 102 -4.63 20.08 13.62
N LEU A 103 -3.47 19.83 14.24
CA LEU A 103 -2.47 20.82 14.66
C LEU A 103 -1.15 20.10 14.99
N ASN A 104 -0.37 19.74 13.97
CA ASN A 104 0.84 18.94 14.16
C ASN A 104 1.87 19.64 15.05
N GLU A 105 1.98 20.97 15.02
CA GLU A 105 2.95 21.70 15.84
C GLU A 105 2.72 21.52 17.34
N ALA A 106 1.49 21.22 17.76
CA ALA A 106 1.13 21.00 19.16
C ALA A 106 1.21 19.53 19.59
N PHE A 107 0.89 18.59 18.70
CA PHE A 107 0.76 17.18 19.07
C PHE A 107 1.93 16.31 18.65
N ILE A 108 2.72 16.72 17.66
CA ILE A 108 3.92 16.01 17.23
C ILE A 108 5.14 16.75 17.77
N ILE A 109 5.82 16.11 18.70
CA ILE A 109 6.92 16.70 19.47
C ILE A 109 8.23 15.93 19.19
N SER A 110 9.36 16.61 19.41
CA SER A 110 10.67 15.99 19.34
C SER A 110 10.99 15.20 20.62
N GLY A 111 12.04 14.37 20.56
CA GLY A 111 12.53 13.66 21.73
C GLY A 111 12.98 14.58 22.86
N GLU A 112 13.49 15.78 22.55
CA GLU A 112 13.87 16.78 23.57
C GLU A 112 12.65 17.28 24.34
N ILE A 113 11.59 17.70 23.64
CA ILE A 113 10.34 18.13 24.29
C ILE A 113 9.73 16.98 25.09
N ARG A 114 9.75 15.75 24.57
CA ARG A 114 9.31 14.57 25.32
C ARG A 114 10.10 14.41 26.61
N ALA A 115 11.43 14.55 26.57
CA ALA A 115 12.28 14.40 27.74
C ALA A 115 11.98 15.48 28.79
N GLU A 116 11.76 16.72 28.37
CA GLU A 116 11.34 17.82 29.26
C GLU A 116 10.00 17.53 29.95
N LEU A 117 8.96 17.18 29.17
CA LEU A 117 7.63 16.88 29.70
C LEU A 117 7.66 15.71 30.67
N THR A 118 8.47 14.70 30.35
CA THR A 118 8.65 13.50 31.18
C THR A 118 9.42 13.77 32.46
N LYS A 119 10.35 14.73 32.44
CA LYS A 119 11.09 15.16 33.63
C LYS A 119 10.22 15.98 34.56
N GLU A 120 9.36 16.85 34.02
CA GLU A 120 8.38 17.63 34.80
C GLU A 120 7.26 16.73 35.36
N ASP A 121 6.77 15.77 34.57
CA ASP A 121 5.77 14.79 34.99
C ASP A 121 6.03 13.42 34.36
N THR A 122 6.51 12.48 35.18
CA THR A 122 6.86 11.13 34.74
C THR A 122 5.68 10.33 34.21
N LYS A 123 4.43 10.69 34.57
CA LYS A 123 3.22 10.03 34.05
C LYS A 123 3.04 10.31 32.56
N SER A 124 3.55 11.43 32.05
CA SER A 124 3.47 11.83 30.64
C SER A 124 3.97 10.75 29.68
N LYS A 125 4.93 9.91 30.11
CA LYS A 125 5.39 8.74 29.34
C LYS A 125 4.26 7.82 28.87
N LYS A 126 3.16 7.73 29.62
CA LYS A 126 2.01 6.86 29.29
C LYS A 126 1.23 7.35 28.08
N ILE A 127 1.23 8.66 27.82
CA ILE A 127 0.42 9.29 26.77
C ILE A 127 1.29 9.91 25.66
N ILE A 128 2.62 9.90 25.81
CA ILE A 128 3.55 10.32 24.76
C ILE A 128 4.09 9.05 24.08
N LYS A 129 3.67 8.82 22.85
CA LYS A 129 3.93 7.58 22.09
C LYS A 129 4.88 7.83 20.93
N PRO A 130 5.74 6.87 20.56
CA PRO A 130 6.60 7.04 19.38
C PRO A 130 5.73 7.12 18.13
N THR A 131 6.06 7.99 17.18
CA THR A 131 5.28 8.13 15.94
C THR A 131 6.12 8.12 14.68
N LEU A 132 5.59 7.49 13.63
CA LEU A 132 6.13 7.49 12.28
C LEU A 132 5.27 8.35 11.36
N ARG A 133 5.89 8.87 10.30
CA ARG A 133 5.24 9.56 9.18
C ARG A 133 5.56 8.84 7.88
N GLY A 134 4.81 9.12 6.81
CA GLY A 134 5.01 8.44 5.52
C GLY A 134 6.45 8.48 5.00
N ARG A 135 7.17 9.60 5.17
CA ARG A 135 8.58 9.75 4.76
C ARG A 135 9.58 8.90 5.56
N ASP A 136 9.17 8.44 6.74
CA ASP A 136 9.99 7.61 7.61
C ASP A 136 9.96 6.12 7.15
N LEU A 137 9.03 5.74 6.25
CA LEU A 137 8.87 4.37 5.77
C LEU A 137 9.70 4.04 4.53
N LYS A 138 10.14 2.79 4.47
CA LYS A 138 10.81 2.14 3.34
C LYS A 138 10.24 0.73 3.16
N ARG A 139 10.55 0.10 2.02
CA ARG A 139 10.20 -1.31 1.79
C ARG A 139 10.93 -2.18 2.83
N TYR A 140 10.16 -2.92 3.63
CA TYR A 140 10.63 -3.75 4.74
C TYR A 140 11.42 -3.04 5.86
N SER A 141 11.37 -1.71 5.96
CA SER A 141 11.98 -1.01 7.09
C SER A 141 11.40 0.37 7.32
N TYR A 142 11.78 1.00 8.43
CA TYR A 142 11.50 2.39 8.71
C TYR A 142 12.72 3.05 9.36
N THR A 143 12.70 4.38 9.42
CA THR A 143 13.70 5.17 10.15
C THR A 143 13.00 5.99 11.21
N PHE A 144 13.20 5.66 12.48
CA PHE A 144 12.63 6.42 13.57
C PHE A 144 13.34 7.77 13.72
N SER A 145 12.63 8.85 13.40
CA SER A 145 13.16 10.23 13.38
C SER A 145 13.08 10.94 14.76
N ASP A 146 13.04 10.18 15.85
CA ASP A 146 12.83 10.67 17.23
C ASP A 146 11.64 11.64 17.35
N GLN A 147 10.53 11.24 16.73
CA GLN A 147 9.26 11.97 16.76
C GLN A 147 8.27 11.25 17.66
N TRP A 148 7.49 12.03 18.39
CA TRP A 148 6.55 11.52 19.39
C TRP A 148 5.20 12.21 19.25
N ILE A 149 4.12 11.49 19.50
CA ILE A 149 2.77 12.04 19.54
C ILE A 149 2.30 12.18 20.99
N ILE A 150 1.77 13.34 21.35
CA ILE A 150 0.98 13.52 22.57
C ILE A 150 -0.41 12.94 22.31
N PHE A 151 -0.65 11.72 22.75
CA PHE A 151 -1.88 10.97 22.51
C PHE A 151 -2.92 11.15 23.64
N THR A 152 -3.41 12.38 23.80
CA THR A 152 -4.51 12.71 24.72
C THR A 152 -5.87 12.30 24.12
N HIS A 153 -6.17 11.00 24.03
CA HIS A 153 -7.38 10.48 23.37
C HIS A 153 -8.70 10.86 24.05
N ASN A 154 -9.78 10.90 23.25
CA ASN A 154 -11.15 11.17 23.73
C ASN A 154 -11.83 9.98 24.44
N GLY A 155 -11.13 8.85 24.56
CA GLY A 155 -11.69 7.61 25.12
C GLY A 155 -12.50 6.84 24.08
N VAL A 156 -12.88 5.61 24.42
CA VAL A 156 -13.66 4.71 23.57
C VAL A 156 -14.79 4.12 24.40
N LYS A 157 -15.98 4.73 24.29
CA LYS A 157 -17.15 4.39 25.12
C LYS A 157 -17.54 2.92 25.01
N SER A 158 -17.53 2.35 23.81
CA SER A 158 -17.86 0.94 23.57
C SER A 158 -16.91 -0.06 24.25
N LYS A 159 -15.70 0.39 24.62
CA LYS A 159 -14.68 -0.43 25.29
C LYS A 159 -14.47 -0.05 26.76
N GLY A 160 -15.30 0.86 27.29
CA GLY A 160 -15.13 1.37 28.66
C GLY A 160 -13.85 2.18 28.87
N ILE A 161 -13.20 2.65 27.81
CA ILE A 161 -11.96 3.43 27.91
C ILE A 161 -12.33 4.90 28.14
N PRO A 162 -11.97 5.50 29.29
CA PRO A 162 -12.33 6.88 29.58
C PRO A 162 -11.51 7.87 28.74
N ARG A 163 -12.02 9.09 28.61
CA ARG A 163 -11.26 10.23 28.06
C ARG A 163 -10.08 10.56 28.97
N ILE A 164 -8.94 10.93 28.38
CA ILE A 164 -7.81 11.48 29.14
C ILE A 164 -8.13 12.89 29.62
N ASP A 165 -8.12 13.12 30.93
CA ASP A 165 -8.16 14.46 31.52
C ASP A 165 -6.73 14.99 31.68
N ALA A 166 -6.22 15.65 30.63
CA ALA A 166 -4.86 16.15 30.64
C ALA A 166 -4.61 17.16 31.76
N GLN A 167 -5.60 17.99 32.11
CA GLN A 167 -5.46 19.01 33.14
C GLN A 167 -5.26 18.39 34.53
N LYS A 168 -6.03 17.34 34.84
CA LYS A 168 -5.98 16.65 36.13
C LYS A 168 -4.85 15.64 36.20
N ASP A 169 -4.69 14.82 35.17
CA ASP A 169 -3.85 13.63 35.22
C ASP A 169 -2.44 13.84 34.67
N TYR A 170 -2.25 14.85 33.81
CA TYR A 170 -1.01 15.14 33.07
C TYR A 170 -0.70 16.66 32.98
N PRO A 171 -0.55 17.37 34.12
CA PRO A 171 -0.46 18.83 34.16
C PRO A 171 0.69 19.43 33.34
N ALA A 172 1.83 18.72 33.20
CA ALA A 172 2.94 19.18 32.35
C ALA A 172 2.56 19.22 30.87
N VAL A 173 1.91 18.15 30.38
CA VAL A 173 1.38 18.07 29.01
C VAL A 173 0.32 19.13 28.80
N TYR A 174 -0.60 19.31 29.75
CA TYR A 174 -1.64 20.33 29.66
C TYR A 174 -1.05 21.75 29.56
N LYS A 175 -0.10 22.08 30.43
CA LYS A 175 0.64 23.36 30.41
C LYS A 175 1.37 23.58 29.09
N TYR A 176 1.95 22.55 28.50
CA TYR A 176 2.58 22.62 27.18
C TYR A 176 1.56 22.91 26.08
N LEU A 177 0.46 22.17 26.03
CA LEU A 177 -0.59 22.35 25.02
C LEU A 177 -1.23 23.75 25.10
N LYS A 178 -1.33 24.36 26.30
CA LYS A 178 -1.80 25.75 26.47
C LYS A 178 -0.96 26.79 25.72
N LYS A 179 0.31 26.52 25.40
CA LYS A 179 1.17 27.44 24.64
C LYS A 179 0.67 27.67 23.20
N PHE A 180 -0.21 26.80 22.71
CA PHE A 180 -0.76 26.84 21.35
C PHE A 180 -2.15 27.49 21.29
N LEU A 181 -2.64 28.09 22.39
CA LEU A 181 -3.86 28.88 22.36
C LEU A 181 -3.67 30.18 21.55
N PRO A 182 -4.68 30.62 20.78
CA PRO A 182 -6.00 30.01 20.62
C PRO A 182 -6.08 28.95 19.51
N ALA A 183 -5.01 28.72 18.75
CA ALA A 183 -5.02 27.83 17.57
C ALA A 183 -5.46 26.39 17.90
N ILE A 184 -5.01 25.86 19.04
CA ILE A 184 -5.35 24.52 19.49
C ILE A 184 -6.83 24.32 19.82
N GLU A 185 -7.52 25.37 20.24
CA GLU A 185 -8.96 25.37 20.58
C GLU A 185 -9.84 25.51 19.33
N ASN A 186 -9.36 26.27 18.35
CA ASN A 186 -10.06 26.54 17.09
C ASN A 186 -9.78 25.48 16.01
N ARG A 187 -9.05 24.40 16.31
CA ARG A 187 -8.73 23.37 15.31
C ARG A 187 -9.97 22.57 14.93
N ALA A 188 -10.05 22.18 13.66
CA ALA A 188 -11.23 21.54 13.09
C ALA A 188 -11.51 20.12 13.61
N ASP A 189 -10.50 19.42 14.16
CA ASP A 189 -10.61 18.02 14.59
C ASP A 189 -10.13 17.85 16.04
N GLN A 190 -11.07 17.71 16.97
CA GLN A 190 -10.79 17.58 18.41
C GLN A 190 -11.84 16.70 19.11
N GLY A 191 -11.49 16.26 20.32
CA GLY A 191 -12.40 15.54 21.22
C GLY A 191 -13.31 16.49 22.02
N ASP A 192 -13.80 16.01 23.15
CA ASP A 192 -14.74 16.74 24.02
C ASP A 192 -14.10 17.96 24.69
N HIS A 193 -12.76 18.01 24.73
CA HIS A 193 -11.98 19.14 25.23
C HIS A 193 -10.86 19.45 24.23
N TRP A 194 -10.45 20.71 24.12
CA TRP A 194 -9.45 21.14 23.12
C TRP A 194 -8.09 20.46 23.29
N SER A 195 -7.76 20.01 24.50
CA SER A 195 -6.55 19.23 24.75
C SER A 195 -6.62 17.80 24.21
N ASN A 196 -7.79 17.31 23.81
CA ASN A 196 -7.99 15.93 23.37
C ASN A 196 -8.02 15.79 21.85
N LEU A 197 -7.36 14.76 21.35
CA LEU A 197 -7.52 14.29 19.97
C LEU A 197 -8.94 13.72 19.78
N ARG A 198 -9.41 13.64 18.53
CA ARG A 198 -10.72 13.08 18.19
C ARG A 198 -10.84 11.62 18.67
N ASN A 199 -12.07 11.13 18.79
CA ASN A 199 -12.35 9.72 19.07
C ASN A 199 -11.73 8.80 17.99
N CYS A 200 -11.09 7.73 18.43
CA CYS A 200 -10.49 6.69 17.60
C CYS A 200 -10.97 5.34 18.12
N ALA A 201 -11.68 4.57 17.29
CA ALA A 201 -12.35 3.35 17.76
C ALA A 201 -11.39 2.17 17.98
N TYR A 202 -10.14 2.28 17.51
CA TYR A 202 -9.17 1.19 17.41
C TYR A 202 -7.82 1.56 18.08
N ILE A 203 -7.86 2.34 19.17
CA ILE A 203 -6.64 2.86 19.81
C ILE A 203 -5.63 1.78 20.20
N GLU A 204 -6.11 0.60 20.57
CA GLU A 204 -5.24 -0.49 21.02
C GLU A 204 -4.47 -1.13 19.85
N LEU A 205 -4.98 -1.05 18.62
CA LEU A 205 -4.34 -1.64 17.44
C LEU A 205 -3.01 -0.96 17.08
N PHE A 206 -2.76 0.26 17.56
CA PHE A 206 -1.46 0.92 17.38
C PHE A 206 -0.33 0.23 18.16
N GLU A 207 -0.64 -0.54 19.19
CA GLU A 207 0.37 -1.22 20.02
C GLU A 207 0.52 -2.70 19.64
N GLU A 208 -0.40 -3.24 18.82
CA GLU A 208 -0.30 -4.58 18.27
C GLU A 208 0.72 -4.64 17.12
N PRO A 209 1.27 -5.84 16.84
CA PRO A 209 2.02 -6.08 15.63
C PRO A 209 1.17 -5.79 14.39
N LYS A 210 1.75 -5.06 13.44
CA LYS A 210 1.03 -4.55 12.27
C LYS A 210 1.93 -4.37 11.06
N ILE A 211 1.33 -4.37 9.88
CA ILE A 211 1.96 -3.88 8.66
C ILE A 211 1.59 -2.42 8.51
N ILE A 212 2.54 -1.55 8.16
CA ILE A 212 2.30 -0.12 7.96
C ILE A 212 2.78 0.33 6.58
N TRP A 213 2.08 1.31 6.01
CA TRP A 213 2.45 1.95 4.74
C TRP A 213 1.95 3.39 4.66
N GLY A 214 2.56 4.18 3.77
CA GLY A 214 2.13 5.55 3.47
C GLY A 214 1.09 5.56 2.34
N GLU A 215 0.15 6.51 2.39
CA GLU A 215 -0.86 6.68 1.34
C GLU A 215 -0.24 6.95 -0.03
N LEU A 216 0.79 7.81 -0.10
CA LEU A 216 1.44 8.22 -1.34
C LEU A 216 2.79 7.52 -1.46
N SER A 217 2.94 6.70 -2.49
CA SER A 217 4.20 6.04 -2.82
C SER A 217 4.26 5.69 -4.31
N ASP A 218 5.43 5.86 -4.90
CA ASP A 218 5.82 5.43 -6.24
C ASP A 218 5.79 3.90 -6.40
N GLN A 219 6.06 3.17 -5.32
CA GLN A 219 6.18 1.70 -5.32
C GLN A 219 5.65 1.10 -4.03
N ALA A 220 5.55 -0.23 -3.96
CA ALA A 220 5.15 -0.92 -2.73
C ALA A 220 6.20 -0.67 -1.62
N LYS A 221 5.78 0.02 -0.54
CA LYS A 221 6.62 0.35 0.62
C LYS A 221 5.92 -0.04 1.92
N PHE A 222 5.68 -1.34 2.08
CA PHE A 222 5.11 -1.90 3.30
C PHE A 222 6.24 -2.34 4.24
N THR A 223 6.05 -2.17 5.53
CA THR A 223 6.96 -2.70 6.56
C THR A 223 6.19 -3.27 7.74
N TYR A 224 6.83 -4.18 8.47
CA TYR A 224 6.33 -4.70 9.73
C TYR A 224 6.71 -3.74 10.87
N ASP A 225 5.79 -3.48 11.77
CA ASP A 225 6.01 -2.77 13.02
C ASP A 225 5.52 -3.62 14.19
N GLU A 226 6.46 -4.02 15.04
CA GLU A 226 6.23 -4.70 16.31
C GLU A 226 6.63 -3.84 17.53
N GLU A 227 7.08 -2.60 17.29
CA GLU A 227 7.54 -1.67 18.33
C GLU A 227 6.43 -0.73 18.82
N GLY A 228 5.21 -0.86 18.28
CA GLY A 228 4.04 -0.12 18.75
C GLY A 228 4.04 1.36 18.32
N HIS A 229 4.50 1.66 17.10
CA HIS A 229 4.51 3.01 16.58
C HIS A 229 3.11 3.52 16.23
N TYR A 230 2.85 4.75 16.66
CA TYR A 230 1.66 5.50 16.28
C TYR A 230 1.89 6.15 14.92
N LEU A 231 0.83 6.33 14.15
CA LEU A 231 0.93 6.77 12.75
C LEU A 231 0.22 8.10 12.57
N ASN A 232 0.69 8.92 11.63
CA ASN A 232 -0.07 10.10 11.20
C ASN A 232 -1.19 9.71 10.22
N ASN A 233 -2.15 10.60 9.99
CA ASN A 233 -3.33 10.34 9.15
C ASN A 233 -3.05 10.04 7.66
N THR A 234 -1.81 10.25 7.18
CA THR A 234 -1.39 9.91 5.81
C THR A 234 -0.78 8.51 5.71
N MET A 235 -0.95 7.71 6.75
CA MET A 235 -0.48 6.33 6.83
C MET A 235 -1.62 5.41 7.23
N PHE A 236 -1.46 4.15 6.86
CA PHE A 236 -2.37 3.08 7.18
C PHE A 236 -1.64 1.98 7.92
N MET A 237 -2.42 1.18 8.65
CA MET A 237 -1.97 -0.05 9.28
C MET A 237 -2.89 -1.20 8.92
N LEU A 238 -2.33 -2.40 8.87
CA LEU A 238 -3.04 -3.66 8.75
C LEU A 238 -2.66 -4.54 9.94
N THR A 239 -3.68 -4.94 10.71
CA THR A 239 -3.57 -5.86 11.85
C THR A 239 -4.35 -7.15 11.54
N GLY A 240 -4.02 -8.25 12.21
CA GLY A 240 -4.69 -9.54 12.02
C GLY A 240 -3.71 -10.70 11.96
N GLU A 241 -4.11 -11.76 11.26
CA GLU A 241 -3.32 -13.00 11.16
C GLU A 241 -2.33 -12.98 9.98
N SER A 242 -1.33 -13.86 10.04
CA SER A 242 -0.36 -14.11 8.95
C SER A 242 0.35 -12.86 8.40
N LEU A 243 0.58 -11.85 9.25
CA LEU A 243 1.12 -10.54 8.84
C LEU A 243 2.42 -10.63 8.04
N LYS A 244 3.37 -11.47 8.43
CA LYS A 244 4.64 -11.59 7.70
C LYS A 244 4.47 -12.26 6.34
N TYR A 245 3.57 -13.24 6.22
CA TYR A 245 3.18 -13.78 4.92
C TYR A 245 2.52 -12.70 4.05
N LEU A 246 1.53 -11.97 4.59
CA LEU A 246 0.87 -10.89 3.87
C LEU A 246 1.87 -9.82 3.43
N LEU A 247 2.84 -9.48 4.28
CA LEU A 247 3.90 -8.53 3.96
C LEU A 247 4.73 -8.98 2.76
N SER A 248 5.03 -10.29 2.65
CA SER A 248 5.74 -10.85 1.49
C SER A 248 4.96 -10.65 0.20
N VAL A 249 3.63 -10.83 0.24
CA VAL A 249 2.77 -10.66 -0.93
C VAL A 249 2.60 -9.18 -1.26
N LEU A 250 2.30 -8.33 -0.27
CA LEU A 250 2.05 -6.88 -0.45
C LEU A 250 3.26 -6.14 -1.03
N ASN A 251 4.47 -6.58 -0.66
CA ASN A 251 5.69 -6.04 -1.24
C ASN A 251 6.11 -6.75 -2.53
N SER A 252 5.43 -7.78 -3.02
CA SER A 252 5.85 -8.52 -4.22
C SER A 252 5.62 -7.73 -5.52
N LYS A 253 6.38 -8.08 -6.55
CA LYS A 253 6.20 -7.55 -7.90
C LYS A 253 4.81 -7.87 -8.47
N VAL A 254 4.27 -9.04 -8.16
CA VAL A 254 2.92 -9.41 -8.61
C VAL A 254 1.87 -8.49 -7.99
N ALA A 255 1.94 -8.24 -6.68
CA ALA A 255 0.99 -7.36 -6.02
C ALA A 255 1.12 -5.90 -6.48
N GLN A 256 2.35 -5.40 -6.66
CA GLN A 256 2.56 -4.06 -7.21
C GLN A 256 2.01 -3.94 -8.63
N TRP A 257 2.35 -4.88 -9.51
CA TRP A 257 1.86 -4.91 -10.89
C TRP A 257 0.33 -4.93 -10.93
N TYR A 258 -0.30 -5.78 -10.12
CA TYR A 258 -1.76 -5.86 -10.04
C TYR A 258 -2.36 -4.56 -9.49
N PHE A 259 -1.77 -3.99 -8.44
CA PHE A 259 -2.22 -2.73 -7.85
C PHE A 259 -2.21 -1.60 -8.89
N GLU A 260 -1.17 -1.51 -9.71
CA GLU A 260 -1.06 -0.52 -10.79
C GLU A 260 -2.19 -0.66 -11.82
N LYS A 261 -2.75 -1.86 -12.04
CA LYS A 261 -3.91 -2.07 -12.95
C LYS A 261 -5.25 -1.63 -12.38
N ILE A 262 -5.37 -1.56 -11.05
CA ILE A 262 -6.64 -1.17 -10.38
C ILE A 262 -6.57 0.20 -9.72
N SER A 263 -5.38 0.80 -9.64
CA SER A 263 -5.18 2.07 -8.96
C SER A 263 -5.26 3.25 -9.92
N THR A 264 -6.01 4.28 -9.53
CA THR A 264 -5.85 5.62 -10.10
C THR A 264 -4.49 6.21 -9.75
N THR A 265 -3.74 6.64 -10.77
CA THR A 265 -2.48 7.38 -10.62
C THR A 265 -2.78 8.80 -10.11
N SER A 266 -1.80 9.46 -9.48
CA SER A 266 -1.91 10.89 -9.16
C SER A 266 -1.59 11.81 -10.36
N GLY A 267 -1.41 11.26 -11.57
CA GLY A 267 -0.97 11.98 -12.76
C GLY A 267 0.52 12.36 -12.81
N MET A 268 1.32 11.98 -11.81
CA MET A 268 2.75 12.36 -11.68
C MET A 268 3.64 11.17 -11.25
N GLY A 269 3.31 9.95 -11.67
CA GLY A 269 4.10 8.74 -11.35
C GLY A 269 4.06 8.30 -9.87
N THR A 270 3.09 8.80 -9.08
CA THR A 270 2.88 8.37 -7.69
C THR A 270 1.51 7.70 -7.56
N ASN A 271 1.47 6.56 -6.86
CA ASN A 271 0.24 5.82 -6.60
C ASN A 271 -0.34 6.18 -5.23
N ARG A 272 -1.68 6.19 -5.15
CA ARG A 272 -2.43 6.32 -3.90
C ARG A 272 -2.82 4.94 -3.37
N TRP A 273 -2.06 4.43 -2.41
CA TRP A 273 -2.21 3.15 -1.71
C TRP A 273 -3.33 3.21 -0.65
N LEU A 274 -4.54 3.56 -1.09
CA LEU A 274 -5.71 3.76 -0.22
C LEU A 274 -6.31 2.43 0.26
N LYS A 275 -6.82 2.42 1.50
CA LYS A 275 -7.50 1.28 2.13
C LYS A 275 -8.41 0.49 1.17
N TYR A 276 -9.38 1.15 0.53
CA TYR A 276 -10.37 0.46 -0.31
C TYR A 276 -9.77 -0.25 -1.53
N LYS A 277 -8.59 0.18 -2.01
CA LYS A 277 -7.87 -0.49 -3.10
C LYS A 277 -7.03 -1.66 -2.58
N ILE A 278 -6.36 -1.47 -1.45
CA ILE A 278 -5.60 -2.54 -0.77
C ILE A 278 -6.53 -3.70 -0.40
N GLU A 279 -7.73 -3.38 0.05
CA GLU A 279 -8.82 -4.33 0.30
C GLU A 279 -9.22 -5.19 -0.92
N GLN A 280 -8.98 -4.71 -2.15
CA GLN A 280 -9.25 -5.48 -3.38
C GLN A 280 -8.09 -6.35 -3.85
N LEU A 281 -6.89 -6.25 -3.24
CA LEU A 281 -5.74 -7.07 -3.66
C LEU A 281 -6.05 -8.56 -3.47
N PRO A 282 -6.02 -9.39 -4.53
CA PRO A 282 -6.16 -10.82 -4.42
C PRO A 282 -4.88 -11.40 -3.82
N VAL A 283 -4.98 -12.02 -2.64
CA VAL A 283 -3.84 -12.65 -1.95
C VAL A 283 -4.05 -14.17 -1.95
N PRO A 284 -3.09 -14.99 -2.41
CA PRO A 284 -3.22 -16.44 -2.39
C PRO A 284 -3.38 -16.93 -0.95
N LEU A 285 -4.21 -17.96 -0.74
CA LEU A 285 -4.21 -18.65 0.55
C LEU A 285 -3.01 -19.60 0.57
N PRO A 286 -2.01 -19.39 1.44
CA PRO A 286 -0.84 -20.25 1.46
C PRO A 286 -1.20 -21.59 2.11
N ASP A 287 -0.57 -22.66 1.62
CA ASP A 287 -0.42 -23.86 2.45
C ASP A 287 0.58 -23.61 3.59
N LYS A 288 0.54 -24.46 4.62
CA LYS A 288 1.40 -24.32 5.82
C LYS A 288 2.90 -24.32 5.50
N LYS A 289 3.32 -24.99 4.42
CA LYS A 289 4.73 -25.04 4.03
C LYS A 289 5.14 -23.70 3.44
N ASN A 290 4.40 -23.19 2.46
CA ASN A 290 4.68 -21.92 1.81
C ASN A 290 4.56 -20.73 2.78
N GLU A 291 3.58 -20.73 3.68
CA GLU A 291 3.46 -19.71 4.73
C GLU A 291 4.71 -19.66 5.62
N LYS A 292 5.20 -20.82 6.06
CA LYS A 292 6.41 -20.92 6.88
C LYS A 292 7.65 -20.46 6.13
N ILE A 293 7.79 -20.83 4.86
CA ILE A 293 8.94 -20.45 4.03
C ILE A 293 8.98 -18.93 3.84
N LEU A 294 7.86 -18.33 3.41
CA LEU A 294 7.78 -16.90 3.16
C LEU A 294 7.94 -16.07 4.43
N THR A 295 7.33 -16.51 5.54
CA THR A 295 7.53 -15.87 6.85
C THR A 295 9.00 -15.88 7.25
N GLY A 296 9.69 -17.02 7.11
CA GLY A 296 11.11 -17.12 7.43
C GLY A 296 12.01 -16.27 6.52
N LEU A 297 11.67 -16.12 5.23
CA LEU A 297 12.38 -15.20 4.34
C LEU A 297 12.14 -13.74 4.74
N VAL A 298 10.91 -13.37 5.09
CA VAL A 298 10.59 -12.02 5.59
C VAL A 298 11.35 -11.72 6.88
N ASP A 299 11.45 -12.67 7.82
CA ASP A 299 12.27 -12.50 9.02
C ASP A 299 13.73 -12.19 8.69
N LYS A 300 14.31 -12.92 7.72
CA LYS A 300 15.68 -12.66 7.24
C LYS A 300 15.81 -11.30 6.57
N VAL A 301 14.82 -10.86 5.79
CA VAL A 301 14.79 -9.52 5.16
C VAL A 301 14.74 -8.44 6.24
N LEU A 302 13.82 -8.54 7.21
CA LEU A 302 13.68 -7.56 8.28
C LEU A 302 14.97 -7.47 9.12
N ALA A 303 15.57 -8.61 9.47
CA ALA A 303 16.85 -8.65 10.19
C ALA A 303 17.98 -7.96 9.40
N ALA A 304 18.11 -8.27 8.10
CA ALA A 304 19.11 -7.64 7.25
C ALA A 304 18.91 -6.12 7.15
N LYS A 305 17.67 -5.65 6.97
CA LYS A 305 17.36 -4.20 6.92
C LYS A 305 17.68 -3.49 8.24
N ASN A 306 17.38 -4.12 9.39
CA ASN A 306 17.71 -3.58 10.71
C ASN A 306 19.23 -3.42 10.90
N GLU A 307 20.01 -4.36 10.38
CA GLU A 307 21.47 -4.29 10.36
C GLU A 307 22.04 -3.40 9.23
N LYS A 308 21.17 -2.73 8.46
CA LYS A 308 21.52 -1.90 7.29
C LYS A 308 22.29 -2.68 6.21
N LYS A 309 22.04 -3.99 6.10
CA LYS A 309 22.59 -4.88 5.08
C LYS A 309 21.66 -4.95 3.87
N ASP A 310 22.22 -5.35 2.73
CA ASP A 310 21.45 -5.63 1.53
C ASP A 310 20.60 -6.91 1.72
N SER A 311 19.35 -6.85 1.26
CA SER A 311 18.37 -7.94 1.30
C SER A 311 17.81 -8.27 -0.08
N GLY A 312 18.30 -7.63 -1.15
CA GLY A 312 17.75 -7.79 -2.50
C GLY A 312 17.66 -9.25 -2.95
N SER A 313 18.67 -10.06 -2.63
CA SER A 313 18.68 -11.50 -2.92
C SER A 313 17.53 -12.26 -2.25
N LEU A 314 17.20 -11.93 -0.99
CA LEU A 314 16.08 -12.54 -0.27
C LEU A 314 14.74 -12.07 -0.82
N GLU A 315 14.63 -10.77 -1.15
CA GLU A 315 13.44 -10.19 -1.78
C GLU A 315 13.17 -10.84 -3.16
N ASN A 316 14.21 -11.09 -3.95
CA ASN A 316 14.10 -11.79 -5.24
C ASN A 316 13.61 -13.25 -5.08
N LYS A 317 14.07 -13.95 -4.04
CA LYS A 317 13.55 -15.30 -3.69
C LYS A 317 12.08 -15.27 -3.28
N ILE A 318 11.67 -14.24 -2.54
CA ILE A 318 10.25 -14.02 -2.21
C ILE A 318 9.45 -13.83 -3.49
N ASP A 319 9.87 -12.92 -4.38
CA ASP A 319 9.18 -12.67 -5.66
C ASP A 319 9.00 -13.96 -6.47
N ALA A 320 10.05 -14.78 -6.62
CA ALA A 320 9.98 -16.07 -7.31
C ALA A 320 8.95 -17.03 -6.71
N LEU A 321 8.87 -17.13 -5.37
CA LEU A 321 7.85 -17.94 -4.68
C LEU A 321 6.45 -17.39 -4.90
N ILE A 322 6.28 -16.06 -4.90
CA ILE A 322 4.98 -15.44 -5.14
C ILE A 322 4.49 -15.70 -6.56
N PHE A 323 5.35 -15.64 -7.58
CA PHE A 323 4.98 -16.04 -8.95
C PHE A 323 4.41 -17.47 -9.00
N HIS A 324 5.06 -18.41 -8.31
CA HIS A 324 4.57 -19.80 -8.18
C HIS A 324 3.25 -19.90 -7.42
N LEU A 325 3.06 -19.12 -6.35
CA LEU A 325 1.80 -19.13 -5.59
C LEU A 325 0.60 -18.66 -6.43
N TYR A 326 0.80 -17.70 -7.33
CA TYR A 326 -0.21 -17.29 -8.31
C TYR A 326 -0.26 -18.21 -9.54
N GLN A 327 0.55 -19.26 -9.56
CA GLN A 327 0.63 -20.25 -10.63
C GLN A 327 1.04 -19.65 -11.99
N LEU A 328 1.67 -18.47 -12.00
CA LEU A 328 2.04 -17.77 -13.23
C LEU A 328 3.09 -18.58 -13.99
N THR A 329 2.98 -18.65 -15.32
CA THR A 329 3.99 -19.30 -16.17
C THR A 329 5.27 -18.48 -16.26
N GLU A 330 6.32 -19.04 -16.84
CA GLU A 330 7.58 -18.30 -17.05
C GLU A 330 7.40 -17.08 -17.96
N ASP A 331 6.57 -17.21 -19.00
CA ASP A 331 6.22 -16.12 -19.91
C ASP A 331 5.41 -15.03 -19.20
N GLU A 332 4.41 -15.43 -18.40
CA GLU A 332 3.58 -14.50 -17.61
C GLU A 332 4.41 -13.77 -16.54
N MET A 333 5.31 -14.48 -15.86
CA MET A 333 6.27 -13.87 -14.94
C MET A 333 7.14 -12.86 -15.67
N THR A 334 7.73 -13.23 -16.81
CA THR A 334 8.61 -12.33 -17.57
C THR A 334 7.85 -11.08 -18.02
N GLN A 335 6.61 -11.23 -18.49
CA GLN A 335 5.73 -10.12 -18.83
C GLN A 335 5.50 -9.18 -17.65
N VAL A 336 5.25 -9.71 -16.44
CA VAL A 336 5.13 -8.89 -15.22
C VAL A 336 6.44 -8.18 -14.92
N LEU A 337 7.59 -8.86 -15.01
CA LEU A 337 8.89 -8.26 -14.73
C LEU A 337 9.25 -7.16 -15.74
N ASP A 338 8.81 -7.27 -17.00
CA ASP A 338 9.06 -6.29 -18.06
C ASP A 338 8.42 -4.91 -17.80
N THR A 339 7.40 -4.82 -16.94
CA THR A 339 6.81 -3.52 -16.59
C THR A 339 7.67 -2.71 -15.61
N PHE A 340 8.61 -3.35 -14.91
CA PHE A 340 9.47 -2.70 -13.92
C PHE A 340 10.73 -2.15 -14.58
N LYS A 341 10.68 -0.89 -15.03
CA LYS A 341 11.81 -0.21 -15.70
C LYS A 341 13.07 -0.12 -14.83
N ASP A 342 12.90 0.01 -13.51
CA ASP A 342 14.01 0.13 -12.55
C ASP A 342 14.54 -1.23 -12.04
N LEU A 343 14.00 -2.35 -12.54
CA LEU A 343 14.48 -3.68 -12.15
C LEU A 343 15.80 -3.99 -12.83
N SER A 344 16.86 -4.15 -12.03
CA SER A 344 18.19 -4.47 -12.56
C SER A 344 18.18 -5.82 -13.29
N ILE A 345 19.03 -5.95 -14.33
CA ILE A 345 19.21 -7.22 -15.07
C ILE A 345 19.64 -8.33 -14.12
N LYS A 346 20.49 -8.00 -13.13
CA LYS A 346 20.95 -8.95 -12.10
C LYS A 346 19.77 -9.52 -11.31
N ASP A 347 18.89 -8.66 -10.81
CA ASP A 347 17.74 -9.07 -9.99
C ASP A 347 16.72 -9.84 -10.82
N ARG A 348 16.45 -9.40 -12.06
CA ARG A 348 15.60 -10.11 -13.02
C ARG A 348 16.08 -11.54 -13.24
N ASN A 349 17.37 -11.70 -13.56
CA ASN A 349 17.97 -13.02 -13.79
C ASN A 349 17.91 -13.88 -12.52
N GLN A 350 18.10 -13.28 -11.33
CA GLN A 350 17.99 -14.00 -10.08
C GLN A 350 16.56 -14.52 -9.86
N ILE A 351 15.54 -13.68 -10.04
CA ILE A 351 14.13 -14.07 -9.90
C ILE A 351 13.81 -15.23 -10.84
N GLN A 352 14.18 -15.12 -12.12
CA GLN A 352 13.94 -16.18 -13.12
C GLN A 352 14.66 -17.50 -12.77
N ASN A 353 15.91 -17.42 -12.32
CA ASN A 353 16.67 -18.60 -11.88
C ASN A 353 16.03 -19.26 -10.65
N GLU A 354 15.58 -18.48 -9.67
CA GLU A 354 14.92 -19.01 -8.48
C GLU A 354 13.54 -19.59 -8.82
N TYR A 355 12.81 -18.95 -9.74
CA TYR A 355 11.55 -19.48 -10.27
C TYR A 355 11.77 -20.86 -10.92
N TRP A 356 12.81 -21.00 -11.74
CA TRP A 356 13.19 -22.30 -12.33
C TRP A 356 13.62 -23.32 -11.27
N ASN A 357 14.38 -22.90 -10.26
CA ASN A 357 14.78 -23.78 -9.16
C ASN A 357 13.58 -24.32 -8.40
N ILE A 358 12.55 -23.50 -8.15
CA ILE A 358 11.31 -23.94 -7.49
C ILE A 358 10.60 -24.99 -8.36
N ALA A 359 10.41 -24.71 -9.65
CA ALA A 359 9.77 -25.64 -10.59
C ALA A 359 10.46 -27.02 -10.66
N ASN A 360 11.78 -27.05 -10.44
CA ASN A 360 12.62 -28.25 -10.51
C ASN A 360 12.98 -28.84 -9.14
N ASN A 361 12.31 -28.44 -8.05
CA ASN A 361 12.60 -28.89 -6.67
C ASN A 361 14.07 -28.68 -6.23
N LYS A 362 14.72 -27.64 -6.75
CA LYS A 362 16.10 -27.23 -6.43
C LYS A 362 16.16 -25.97 -5.58
N PHE A 363 15.02 -25.38 -5.22
CA PHE A 363 14.97 -24.17 -4.41
C PHE A 363 15.58 -24.38 -3.02
N LYS A 364 16.48 -23.48 -2.63
CA LYS A 364 17.17 -23.52 -1.34
C LYS A 364 16.86 -22.26 -0.54
N ILE A 365 16.21 -22.48 0.59
CA ILE A 365 16.19 -21.51 1.69
C ILE A 365 17.53 -21.73 2.37
N GLU A 366 18.48 -20.82 2.15
CA GLU A 366 19.78 -20.88 2.84
C GLU A 366 19.52 -21.01 4.34
N ALA A 367 20.35 -21.83 5.02
CA ALA A 367 20.23 -22.08 6.46
C ALA A 367 20.33 -20.77 7.25
#